data_AF-A0A180EWA2-F1
#
_entry.id   AF-A0A180EWA2-F1
#
_cell.length_a   1.000
_cell.length_b   1.000
_cell.length_c   1.000
_cell.angle_alpha   90.00
_cell.angle_beta   90.00
_cell.angle_gamma   90.00
#
_symmetry.space_group_name_H-M   'P 1'
#
loop_
_entity.id
_entity.type
_entity.pdbx_description
1 polymer ?
#
loop_
_entity_poly.entity_id
_entity_poly.type
_entity_poly.pdbx_seq_one_letter_code
_entity_poly.pdbx_strand_id
1 'polypeptide(L)' 'MLHLVNLEGAILSVSMIDGRQLLQFKADDAEYSVAALPAGVYVLRAASGTGSYVTKFVVKK' A
#
# COMPACT_ATOMS: atom_id res chain seq x y z
N MET A 1 12.62 -0.81 -1.68
CA MET A 1 11.98 0.08 -0.69
C MET A 1 10.85 0.82 -1.40
N LEU A 2 9.63 0.77 -0.87
CA LEU A 2 8.47 1.44 -1.46
C LEU A 2 8.27 2.77 -0.72
N HIS A 3 8.37 3.90 -1.43
CA HIS A 3 8.18 5.23 -0.85
C HIS A 3 6.78 5.74 -1.19
N LEU A 4 6.02 6.08 -0.16
CA LEU A 4 4.66 6.58 -0.25
C LEU A 4 4.64 7.99 0.36
N VAL A 5 4.33 8.99 -0.46
CA VAL A 5 4.35 10.42 -0.06
C VAL A 5 3.03 11.08 -0.47
N ASN A 6 2.66 12.18 0.22
CA ASN A 6 1.42 12.94 -0.03
C ASN A 6 0.13 12.12 0.13
N LEU A 7 0.12 11.14 1.04
CA LEU A 7 -1.06 10.29 1.32
C LEU A 7 -1.70 10.59 2.68
N GLU A 8 -1.34 11.70 3.34
CA GLU A 8 -1.82 12.03 4.67
C GLU A 8 -3.36 11.95 4.76
N GLY A 9 -3.84 11.23 5.77
CA GLY A 9 -5.27 11.05 6.00
C GLY A 9 -5.94 9.98 5.13
N ALA A 10 -5.24 9.43 4.12
CA ALA A 10 -5.75 8.32 3.32
C ALA A 10 -5.67 6.99 4.09
N ILE A 11 -6.62 6.10 3.81
CA ILE A 11 -6.54 4.69 4.22
C ILE A 11 -5.78 3.94 3.14
N LEU A 12 -4.60 3.43 3.51
CA LEU A 12 -3.79 2.56 2.68
C LEU A 12 -4.15 1.11 2.93
N SER A 13 -4.31 0.33 1.88
CA SER A 13 -4.41 -1.13 1.97
C SER A 13 -3.52 -1.81 0.94
N VAL A 14 -2.84 -2.86 1.39
CA VAL A 14 -2.01 -3.73 0.54
C VAL A 14 -2.67 -5.08 0.47
N SER A 15 -2.94 -5.54 -0.75
CA SER A 15 -3.49 -6.87 -1.02
C SER A 15 -2.61 -7.62 -2.01
N MET A 16 -2.62 -8.94 -1.93
CA MET A 16 -2.07 -9.77 -3.00
C MET A 16 -2.94 -9.69 -4.26
N ILE A 17 -2.37 -10.05 -5.41
CA ILE A 17 -3.10 -10.07 -6.70
C ILE A 17 -4.34 -10.98 -6.67
N ASP A 18 -4.37 -11.97 -5.78
CA ASP A 18 -5.52 -12.85 -5.55
C ASP A 18 -6.63 -12.22 -4.67
N GLY A 19 -6.45 -10.96 -4.24
CA GLY A 19 -7.40 -10.20 -3.45
C GLY A 19 -7.24 -10.33 -1.94
N ARG A 20 -6.37 -11.22 -1.42
CA ARG A 20 -6.13 -11.33 0.02
C ARG A 20 -5.47 -10.06 0.56
N GLN A 21 -6.18 -9.35 1.45
CA GLN A 21 -5.65 -8.18 2.13
C GLN A 21 -4.61 -8.59 3.18
N LEU A 22 -3.44 -7.97 3.11
CA LEU A 22 -2.32 -8.20 4.03
C LEU A 22 -2.26 -7.13 5.11
N LEU A 23 -2.41 -5.87 4.71
CA LEU A 23 -2.23 -4.72 5.58
C LEU A 23 -3.27 -3.66 5.25
N GLN A 24 -3.73 -2.96 6.29
CA GLN A 24 -4.49 -1.73 6.17
C GLN A 24 -4.09 -0.79 7.30
N PHE A 25 -3.83 0.47 6.97
CA PHE A 25 -3.45 1.49 7.93
C PHE A 25 -3.83 2.87 7.40
N LYS A 26 -4.00 3.84 8.31
CA LYS A 26 -4.16 5.24 7.92
C LYS A 26 -2.77 5.82 7.72
N ALA A 27 -2.53 6.43 6.57
CA ALA A 27 -1.31 7.18 6.32
C ALA A 27 -1.31 8.42 7.24
N ASP A 28 -0.36 8.45 8.15
CA ASP A 28 0.15 9.65 8.78
C ASP A 28 1.31 10.22 7.93
N ASP A 29 1.88 11.34 8.34
CA ASP A 29 3.05 11.95 7.68
C ASP A 29 4.35 11.13 7.86
N ALA A 30 4.24 9.89 8.36
CA ALA A 30 5.37 9.01 8.59
C ALA A 30 5.64 8.11 7.38
N GLU A 31 6.93 7.92 7.10
CA GLU A 31 7.40 7.06 6.03
C GLU A 31 7.08 5.58 6.34
N TYR A 32 6.11 5.01 5.63
CA TYR A 32 5.70 3.64 5.88
C TYR A 32 6.60 2.63 5.17
N SER A 33 7.49 1.99 5.93
CA SER A 33 8.25 0.83 5.47
C SER A 33 7.42 -0.43 5.69
N VAL A 34 6.90 -1.02 4.60
CA VAL A 34 6.30 -2.35 4.66
C VAL A 34 7.42 -3.35 4.94
N ALA A 35 7.56 -3.79 6.20
CA ALA A 35 8.52 -4.80 6.59
C ALA A 35 8.35 -6.06 5.71
N ALA A 36 9.40 -6.36 4.94
CA ALA A 36 9.59 -7.54 4.10
C ALA A 36 8.32 -8.27 3.64
N LEU A 37 7.60 -7.71 2.66
CA LEU A 37 6.61 -8.48 1.91
C LEU A 37 7.27 -9.71 1.27
N PRO A 38 6.65 -10.89 1.29
CA PRO A 38 7.12 -12.04 0.53
C PRO A 38 7.24 -11.71 -0.97
N ALA A 39 8.06 -12.46 -1.71
CA ALA A 39 8.12 -12.31 -3.16
C ALA A 39 6.75 -12.60 -3.79
N GLY A 40 6.25 -11.68 -4.62
CA GLY A 40 4.90 -11.74 -5.13
C GLY A 40 4.44 -10.47 -5.83
N VAL A 41 3.20 -10.49 -6.31
CA VAL A 41 2.54 -9.35 -6.96
C VAL A 41 1.47 -8.81 -6.02
N TYR A 42 1.51 -7.50 -5.80
CA TYR A 42 0.66 -6.81 -4.84
C TYR A 42 -0.05 -5.64 -5.48
N VAL A 43 -1.20 -5.31 -4.92
CA VAL A 43 -1.99 -4.13 -5.22
C VAL A 43 -1.99 -3.25 -3.97
N LEU A 44 -1.50 -2.03 -4.11
CA LEU A 44 -1.68 -0.98 -3.11
C LEU A 44 -2.85 -0.10 -3.53
N ARG A 45 -3.77 0.11 -2.61
CA ARG A 45 -4.86 1.09 -2.73
C ARG A 45 -4.68 2.16 -1.67
N ALA A 46 -4.82 3.42 -2.07
CA ALA A 46 -4.97 4.55 -1.17
C ALA A 46 -6.36 5.13 -1.38
N ALA A 47 -7.19 5.16 -0.34
CA ALA A 47 -8.52 5.74 -0.39
C ALA A 47 -8.60 6.95 0.56
N SER A 48 -8.98 8.10 0.04
CA SER A 48 -9.25 9.31 0.81
C SER A 48 -10.69 9.76 0.57
N GLY A 49 -11.17 10.73 1.36
CA GLY A 49 -12.49 11.33 1.14
C GLY A 49 -12.64 12.04 -0.22
N THR A 50 -11.53 12.30 -0.93
CA THR A 50 -11.49 13.00 -2.21
C THR A 50 -11.23 12.08 -3.41
N GLY A 51 -10.94 10.80 -3.20
CA GLY A 51 -10.71 9.86 -4.29
C GLY A 51 -9.97 8.59 -3.87
N SER A 52 -9.54 7.82 -4.87
CA SER A 52 -8.70 6.65 -4.61
C SER A 52 -7.64 6.47 -5.67
N TYR A 53 -6.44 6.06 -5.23
CA TYR A 53 -5.33 5.67 -6.09
C TYR A 53 -5.10 4.17 -5.96
N VAL A 54 -4.79 3.51 -7.08
CA VAL A 54 -4.48 2.09 -7.13
C VAL A 54 -3.22 1.88 -7.95
N THR A 55 -2.26 1.15 -7.40
CA THR A 55 -1.06 0.76 -8.12
C THR A 55 -0.72 -0.70 -7.86
N LYS A 56 -0.04 -1.32 -8.82
CA LYS A 56 0.44 -2.69 -8.74
C LYS A 56 1.96 -2.67 -8.70
N PHE A 57 2.54 -3.46 -7.79
CA PHE A 57 3.98 -3.60 -7.68
C PHE A 57 4.38 -5.06 -7.47
N VAL A 58 5.62 -5.37 -7.83
CA VAL A 58 6.20 -6.72 -7.71
C VAL A 58 7.32 -6.66 -6.70
N VAL A 59 7.27 -7.55 -5.71
CA VAL A 59 8.38 -7.78 -4.79
C VAL A 59 9.16 -8.98 -5.31
N LYS A 60 10.44 -8.77 -5.61
CA LYS A 60 11.37 -9.82 -6.01
C LYS A 60 12.26 -10.17 -4.81
N LYS A 61 12.73 -11.41 -4.76
CA LYS A 61 13.79 -11.84 -3.83
C LYS A 61 15.09 -11.12 -4.16
#